data_AF-A0A525VTP6-F1
#
_entry.id   AF-A0A525VTP6-F1
#
_cell.length_a   1.000
_cell.length_b   1.000
_cell.length_c   1.000
_cell.angle_alpha   90.00
_cell.angle_beta   90.00
_cell.angle_gamma   90.00
#
_symmetry.space_group_name_H-M   'P 1'
#
loop_
_entity.id
_entity.type
_entity.pdbx_description
1 polymer ?
#
loop_
_entity_poly.entity_id
_entity_poly.type
_entity_poly.pdbx_seq_one_letter_code
_entity_poly.pdbx_strand_id
1 'polypeptide(L)'
;MKRWPFLLLILIGLWSLSAAAHAQPMDDSHATTEQSCSFGMAKGEASQSCHVPFPSGCLVANVPGTDKPWSTFSKGGNTSCRFDEKGTDWKTKITGSCTRCKSDHCSAQFSVRFDCSQQSH
;
A
#
# COMPACT_ATOMS: atom_id res chain seq x y z
N MET A 1 59.11 -24.06 7.01
CA MET A 1 58.13 -23.27 7.79
C MET A 1 57.76 -22.07 6.93
N LYS A 2 56.56 -21.90 6.36
CA LYS A 2 55.40 -21.28 7.02
C LYS A 2 54.20 -21.30 6.03
N ARG A 3 53.71 -22.49 5.66
CA ARG A 3 52.47 -22.68 4.87
C ARG A 3 51.21 -22.80 5.75
N TRP A 4 51.32 -22.40 7.02
CA TRP A 4 50.22 -22.45 7.98
C TRP A 4 49.19 -21.31 7.81
N PRO A 5 49.54 -20.04 7.48
CA PRO A 5 48.56 -18.96 7.61
C PRO A 5 47.48 -19.02 6.51
N PHE A 6 47.78 -19.64 5.38
CA PHE A 6 46.85 -19.74 4.25
C PHE A 6 45.73 -20.77 4.48
N LEU A 7 46.01 -21.86 5.21
CA LEU A 7 45.01 -22.89 5.52
C LEU A 7 43.98 -22.39 6.55
N LEU A 8 44.41 -21.56 7.51
CA LEU A 8 43.53 -20.96 8.52
C LEU A 8 42.52 -19.97 7.91
N LEU A 9 42.92 -19.21 6.88
CA LEU A 9 42.04 -18.23 6.23
C LEU A 9 40.93 -18.90 5.41
N ILE A 10 41.19 -20.07 4.81
CA ILE A 10 40.17 -20.82 4.07
C ILE A 10 39.10 -21.42 5.00
N LEU A 11 39.50 -21.88 6.19
CA LEU A 11 38.56 -22.46 7.18
C LEU A 11 37.57 -21.42 7.76
N ILE A 12 37.99 -20.17 7.91
CA ILE A 12 37.12 -19.08 8.41
C ILE A 12 36.11 -18.64 7.34
N GLY A 13 36.52 -18.67 6.06
CA GLY A 13 35.62 -18.36 4.94
C GLY A 13 34.47 -19.36 4.80
N LEU A 14 34.71 -20.64 5.07
CA LEU A 14 33.68 -21.68 4.95
C LEU A 14 32.59 -21.63 6.04
N TRP A 15 32.86 -21.05 7.21
CA TRP A 15 31.85 -20.91 8.26
C TRP A 15 30.81 -19.81 7.99
N SER A 16 31.13 -18.86 7.12
CA SER A 16 30.21 -17.77 6.77
C SER A 16 29.11 -18.18 5.77
N LEU A 17 29.25 -19.35 5.13
CA LEU A 17 28.28 -19.87 4.15
C LEU A 17 27.15 -20.70 4.75
N SER A 18 27.18 -20.99 6.06
CA SER A 18 26.15 -21.79 6.75
C SER A 18 25.05 -20.95 7.41
N ALA A 19 24.98 -19.65 7.13
CA ALA A 19 23.77 -18.90 7.43
C ALA A 19 22.69 -19.36 6.44
N ALA A 20 21.99 -20.43 6.78
CA ALA A 20 20.73 -20.77 6.14
C ALA A 20 19.88 -19.49 6.17
N ALA A 21 19.72 -18.87 5.02
CA ALA A 21 18.77 -17.80 4.83
C ALA A 21 17.39 -18.41 5.08
N HIS A 22 16.91 -18.32 6.31
CA HIS A 22 15.55 -18.69 6.64
C HIS A 22 14.68 -17.63 5.97
N ALA A 23 14.26 -17.92 4.74
CA ALA A 23 13.18 -17.18 4.11
C ALA A 23 12.03 -17.22 5.11
N GLN A 24 11.68 -16.05 5.66
CA GLN A 24 10.55 -15.94 6.55
C GLN A 24 9.35 -16.50 5.78
N PRO A 25 8.57 -17.43 6.35
CA PRO A 25 7.29 -17.77 5.74
C PRO A 25 6.56 -16.45 5.54
N MET A 26 6.11 -16.18 4.31
CA MET A 26 5.11 -15.14 4.11
C MET A 26 3.97 -15.53 5.01
N ASP A 27 3.80 -14.78 6.10
CA ASP A 27 2.59 -14.84 6.89
C ASP A 27 1.45 -14.70 5.87
N ASP A 28 0.59 -15.70 5.78
CA ASP A 28 -0.62 -15.73 4.94
C ASP A 28 -1.63 -14.67 5.44
N SER A 29 -1.16 -13.46 5.72
CA SER A 29 -1.91 -12.23 5.70
C SER A 29 -2.49 -12.11 4.29
N HIS A 30 -3.67 -12.72 4.09
CA HIS A 30 -4.52 -12.72 2.91
C HIS A 30 -3.99 -11.81 1.81
N ALA A 31 -3.47 -12.39 0.72
CA ALA A 31 -2.95 -11.63 -0.40
C ALA A 31 -4.01 -10.63 -0.88
N THR A 32 -3.76 -9.34 -0.62
CA THR A 32 -4.67 -8.26 -0.98
C THR A 32 -4.12 -7.51 -2.18
N THR A 33 -5.01 -7.12 -3.08
CA THR A 33 -4.69 -6.28 -4.23
C THR A 33 -4.94 -4.82 -3.86
N GLU A 34 -3.94 -3.95 -4.02
CA GLU A 34 -4.12 -2.52 -3.77
C GLU A 34 -4.51 -1.79 -5.06
N GLN A 35 -5.57 -0.97 -5.00
CA GLN A 35 -5.95 -0.03 -6.06
C GLN A 35 -5.90 1.39 -5.52
N SER A 36 -5.62 2.35 -6.40
CA SER A 36 -5.57 3.76 -6.01
C SER A 36 -6.08 4.70 -7.09
N CYS A 37 -6.50 5.89 -6.66
CA CYS A 37 -6.74 7.03 -7.54
C CYS A 37 -5.97 8.24 -7.00
N SER A 38 -5.48 9.09 -7.90
CA SER A 38 -4.73 10.29 -7.54
C SER A 38 -5.09 11.46 -8.44
N PHE A 39 -4.90 12.67 -7.92
CA PHE A 39 -5.07 13.90 -8.68
C PHE A 39 -4.24 15.04 -8.08
N GLY A 40 -4.00 16.06 -8.90
CA GLY A 40 -3.41 17.33 -8.49
C GLY A 40 -4.45 18.45 -8.54
N MET A 41 -4.18 19.53 -7.82
CA MET A 41 -4.98 20.77 -7.87
C MET A 41 -4.06 21.98 -7.91
N ALA A 42 -4.44 22.99 -8.69
CA ALA A 42 -3.83 24.31 -8.64
C ALA A 42 -4.41 25.15 -7.49
N LYS A 43 -3.72 26.24 -7.13
CA LYS A 43 -4.20 27.19 -6.13
C LYS A 43 -5.60 27.71 -6.44
N GLY A 44 -6.48 27.65 -5.43
CA GLY A 44 -7.84 28.16 -5.55
C GLY A 44 -8.79 27.26 -6.31
N GLU A 45 -8.29 26.19 -6.95
CA GLU A 45 -9.12 25.18 -7.60
C GLU A 45 -10.14 24.62 -6.61
N ALA A 46 -11.37 24.39 -7.10
CA ALA A 46 -12.48 23.93 -6.29
C ALA A 46 -12.21 22.53 -5.71
N SER A 47 -13.15 22.03 -4.91
CA SER A 47 -13.09 20.66 -4.42
C SER A 47 -13.02 19.67 -5.59
N GLN A 48 -12.13 18.70 -5.48
CA GLN A 48 -11.93 17.64 -6.47
C GLN A 48 -12.16 16.27 -5.83
N SER A 49 -12.54 15.29 -6.65
CA SER A 49 -12.78 13.92 -6.22
C SER A 49 -12.31 12.92 -7.26
N CYS A 50 -11.95 11.71 -6.82
CA CYS A 50 -11.66 10.58 -7.69
C CYS A 50 -12.32 9.31 -7.19
N HIS A 51 -12.51 8.36 -8.10
CA HIS A 51 -12.97 7.02 -7.78
C HIS A 51 -11.81 6.05 -7.77
N VAL A 52 -11.65 5.30 -6.68
CA VAL A 52 -10.69 4.20 -6.64
C VAL A 52 -11.27 3.08 -7.51
N PRO A 53 -10.52 2.57 -8.50
CA PRO A 53 -10.98 1.45 -9.32
C PRO A 53 -11.38 0.27 -8.45
N PHE A 54 -12.56 -0.30 -8.72
CA PHE A 54 -13.09 -1.44 -7.99
C PHE A 54 -12.94 -2.69 -8.87
N PRO A 55 -12.01 -3.61 -8.57
CA PRO A 55 -11.80 -4.79 -9.39
C PRO A 55 -13.02 -5.72 -9.32
N SER A 56 -13.45 -6.23 -10.48
CA SER A 56 -14.69 -7.02 -10.59
C SER A 56 -14.57 -8.36 -9.86
N GLY A 57 -15.44 -8.65 -8.89
CA GLY A 57 -15.41 -9.91 -8.14
C GLY A 57 -14.46 -9.92 -6.93
N CYS A 58 -13.85 -8.78 -6.61
CA CYS A 58 -13.17 -8.58 -5.33
C CYS A 58 -14.11 -7.92 -4.32
N LEU A 59 -13.73 -7.97 -3.04
CA LEU A 59 -14.36 -7.21 -1.97
C LEU A 59 -13.30 -6.29 -1.34
N VAL A 60 -13.72 -5.19 -0.72
CA VAL A 60 -12.78 -4.39 0.06
C VAL A 60 -12.30 -5.22 1.26
N ALA A 61 -11.00 -5.33 1.40
CA ALA A 61 -10.39 -6.02 2.54
C ALA A 61 -10.56 -5.17 3.80
N ASN A 62 -10.62 -5.82 4.95
CA ASN A 62 -10.61 -5.14 6.23
C ASN A 62 -9.18 -5.09 6.82
N VAL A 63 -8.91 -4.09 7.65
CA VAL A 63 -7.66 -4.04 8.42
C VAL A 63 -7.66 -5.25 9.38
N PRO A 64 -6.57 -6.05 9.45
CA PRO A 64 -6.52 -7.26 10.26
C PRO A 64 -6.93 -7.00 11.71
N GLY A 65 -7.83 -7.84 12.23
CA GLY A 65 -8.37 -7.71 13.59
C GLY A 65 -9.44 -6.62 13.76
N THR A 66 -9.97 -6.04 12.68
CA THR A 66 -11.04 -5.03 12.73
C THR A 66 -12.06 -5.24 11.60
N ASP A 67 -13.23 -4.61 11.73
CA ASP A 67 -14.23 -4.51 10.65
C ASP A 67 -14.07 -3.25 9.80
N LYS A 68 -12.94 -2.54 9.92
CA LYS A 68 -12.71 -1.30 9.20
C LYS A 68 -12.13 -1.58 7.81
N PRO A 69 -12.64 -0.91 6.75
CA PRO A 69 -12.05 -1.00 5.43
C PRO A 69 -10.57 -0.67 5.43
N TRP A 70 -9.76 -1.51 4.80
CA TRP A 70 -8.33 -1.30 4.65
C TRP A 70 -8.07 -0.26 3.57
N SER A 71 -8.13 1.00 4.02
CA SER A 71 -8.04 2.18 3.18
C SER A 71 -7.07 3.19 3.77
N THR A 72 -6.42 3.95 2.91
CA THR A 72 -5.50 5.03 3.30
C THR A 72 -5.58 6.16 2.28
N PHE A 73 -5.15 7.35 2.68
CA PHE A 73 -4.96 8.45 1.75
C PHE A 73 -3.74 9.27 2.14
N SER A 74 -3.10 9.87 1.12
CA SER A 74 -2.01 10.81 1.28
C SER A 74 -2.38 12.13 0.61
N LYS A 75 -1.77 13.23 1.08
CA LYS A 75 -1.98 14.55 0.50
C LYS A 75 -0.72 15.40 0.54
N GLY A 76 -0.54 16.22 -0.49
CA GLY A 76 0.46 17.29 -0.57
C GLY A 76 -0.20 18.67 -0.52
N GLY A 77 0.49 19.64 0.08
CA GLY A 77 0.02 21.03 0.16
C GLY A 77 -1.09 21.28 1.19
N ASN A 78 -1.67 22.48 1.12
CA ASN A 78 -2.72 22.94 2.01
C ASN A 78 -4.11 22.66 1.41
N THR A 79 -4.60 21.45 1.66
CA THR A 79 -5.97 21.00 1.41
C THR A 79 -6.37 19.97 2.48
N SER A 80 -7.67 19.75 2.69
CA SER A 80 -8.22 18.67 3.51
C SER A 80 -8.78 17.59 2.59
N CYS A 81 -8.36 16.34 2.81
CA CYS A 81 -8.78 15.19 2.02
C CYS A 81 -9.39 14.12 2.93
N ARG A 82 -10.36 13.36 2.40
CA ARG A 82 -11.02 12.24 3.08
C ARG A 82 -11.73 11.34 2.07
N PHE A 83 -12.00 10.10 2.46
CA PHE A 83 -13.03 9.30 1.78
C PHE A 83 -14.40 9.96 2.03
N ASP A 84 -15.17 10.16 0.97
CA ASP A 84 -16.51 10.76 1.05
C ASP A 84 -17.48 9.77 1.70
N GLU A 85 -17.96 10.08 2.90
CA GLU A 85 -18.86 9.23 3.68
C GLU A 85 -20.20 8.98 2.97
N LYS A 86 -20.67 9.92 2.15
CA LYS A 86 -21.95 9.81 1.43
C LYS A 86 -21.74 9.24 0.03
N GLY A 87 -20.61 9.56 -0.59
CA GLY A 87 -20.24 9.13 -1.94
C GLY A 87 -19.54 7.76 -2.00
N THR A 88 -19.22 7.15 -0.86
CA THR A 88 -18.56 5.86 -0.76
C THR A 88 -19.53 4.78 -0.30
N ASP A 89 -19.71 3.77 -1.16
CA ASP A 89 -20.20 2.45 -0.81
C ASP A 89 -19.04 1.47 -0.94
N TRP A 90 -18.55 0.96 0.20
CA TRP A 90 -17.42 0.03 0.27
C TRP A 90 -17.63 -1.29 -0.48
N LYS A 91 -18.83 -1.56 -1.01
CA LYS A 91 -19.12 -2.74 -1.83
C LYS A 91 -19.06 -2.48 -3.33
N THR A 92 -19.19 -1.23 -3.77
CA THR A 92 -19.43 -0.94 -5.20
C THR A 92 -18.71 0.30 -5.71
N LYS A 93 -18.48 1.31 -4.86
CA LYS A 93 -17.98 2.61 -5.29
C LYS A 93 -17.23 3.31 -4.17
N ILE A 94 -15.96 3.58 -4.38
CA ILE A 94 -15.13 4.25 -3.38
C ILE A 94 -14.74 5.63 -3.91
N THR A 95 -15.05 6.67 -3.15
CA THR A 95 -14.84 8.05 -3.57
C THR A 95 -13.90 8.76 -2.60
N GLY A 96 -12.72 9.14 -3.09
CA GLY A 96 -11.82 10.05 -2.39
C GLY A 96 -12.15 11.50 -2.78
N SER A 97 -12.13 12.42 -1.82
CA SER A 97 -12.42 13.83 -2.07
C SER A 97 -11.47 14.75 -1.30
N CYS A 98 -11.16 15.90 -1.90
CA CYS A 98 -10.42 16.96 -1.25
C CYS A 98 -11.14 18.30 -1.39
N THR A 99 -10.98 19.15 -0.38
CA THR A 99 -11.44 20.53 -0.41
C THR A 99 -10.59 21.39 -1.35
N ARG A 100 -11.01 22.63 -1.60
CA ARG A 100 -10.22 23.66 -2.30
C ARG A 100 -8.75 23.68 -1.87
N CYS A 101 -7.84 23.81 -2.85
CA CYS A 101 -6.41 23.96 -2.61
C CYS A 101 -6.05 25.39 -2.21
N LYS A 102 -5.27 25.55 -1.13
CA LYS A 102 -4.82 26.85 -0.60
C LYS A 102 -3.33 27.13 -0.85
N SER A 103 -2.54 26.13 -1.21
CA SER A 103 -1.14 26.27 -1.65
C SER A 103 -1.06 26.41 -3.17
N ASP A 104 0.13 26.71 -3.70
CA ASP A 104 0.34 26.86 -5.14
C ASP A 104 0.04 25.56 -5.89
N HIS A 105 0.41 24.43 -5.27
CA HIS A 105 0.04 23.08 -5.71
C HIS A 105 -0.48 22.25 -4.53
N CYS A 106 -1.49 21.43 -4.79
CA CYS A 106 -1.90 20.35 -3.91
C CYS A 106 -1.94 19.04 -4.69
N SER A 107 -1.82 17.92 -3.97
CA SER A 107 -1.99 16.59 -4.54
C SER A 107 -2.70 15.68 -3.55
N ALA A 108 -3.34 14.64 -4.06
CA ALA A 108 -3.95 13.62 -3.23
C ALA A 108 -3.85 12.25 -3.91
N GLN A 109 -3.73 11.21 -3.08
CA GLN A 109 -3.87 9.82 -3.49
C GLN A 109 -4.72 9.08 -2.46
N PHE A 110 -5.67 8.29 -2.94
CA PHE A 110 -6.51 7.43 -2.13
C PHE A 110 -6.26 5.99 -2.54
N SER A 111 -5.94 5.12 -1.58
CA SER A 111 -5.64 3.71 -1.82
C SER A 111 -6.54 2.82 -0.99
N VAL A 112 -6.99 1.72 -1.58
CA VAL A 112 -7.80 0.70 -0.91
C VAL A 112 -7.26 -0.68 -1.27
N ARG A 113 -7.20 -1.56 -0.28
CA ARG A 113 -6.87 -2.96 -0.46
C ARG A 113 -8.14 -3.79 -0.64
N PHE A 114 -8.07 -4.72 -1.57
CA PHE A 114 -9.15 -5.62 -1.95
C PHE A 114 -8.73 -7.07 -1.72
N ASP A 115 -9.65 -7.86 -1.18
CA ASP A 115 -9.55 -9.31 -1.15
C ASP A 115 -10.20 -9.85 -2.43
N CYS A 116 -9.37 -10.46 -3.28
CA CYS A 116 -9.77 -11.04 -4.56
C CYS A 116 -9.69 -12.57 -4.55
N SER A 117 -9.50 -13.19 -3.37
CA SER A 117 -9.40 -14.66 -3.25
C SER A 117 -10.60 -15.41 -3.82
N GLN A 118 -11.77 -14.78 -3.86
CA GLN A 118 -12.99 -15.33 -4.46
C GLN A 118 -12.90 -15.49 -5.99
N GLN A 119 -11.91 -14.89 -6.66
CA GLN A 119 -11.70 -15.03 -8.10
C GLN A 119 -10.84 -16.24 -8.48
N SER A 120 -10.17 -16.92 -7.54
CA SER A 120 -9.25 -18.02 -7.85
C SER A 120 -9.94 -19.37 -8.03
N HIS A 121 -11.25 -19.39 -8.30
CA HIS A 121 -12.07 -20.59 -8.43
C HIS A 121 -12.63 -20.77 -9.83
#